data_AF-A0A256Z551-F1
#
_entry.id   AF-A0A256Z551-F1
#
_cell.length_a   1.000
_cell.length_b   1.000
_cell.length_c   1.000
_cell.angle_alpha   90.00
_cell.angle_beta   90.00
_cell.angle_gamma   90.00
#
_symmetry.space_group_name_H-M   'P 1'
#
loop_
_entity.id
_entity.type
_entity.pdbx_description
1 polymer ?
#
loop_
_entity_poly.entity_id
_entity_poly.type
_entity_poly.pdbx_seq_one_letter_code
_entity_poly.pdbx_strand_id
1 'polypeptide(L)'
;MSSEDRHQSRATIKEGDDVLIYIDERRYRIVRVRRNECFNSDKGSLNLSNIIGKELGDEVKLSTGSKALIMRPLIIDYFERGLKRVTQVIYPKDLGLMLILGNVATGSKVLEGGVGTGFLTITLARVVGDEGHVYAYEIRKEFIDAAISNLKRLGLESRVTIRHGDVRKDVKESNLDAAFLDIPDPWNALDMLRKALKPTSPIIVFLPTANQVIKLLKALSSERVATDIRIYETMLREYIPDHEALRPKTTMIAHTGYVVFFRILK
;
A
#
# COMPACT_ATOMS: atom_id res chain seq x y z
N MET A 1 22.44 18.21 -25.69
CA MET A 1 21.77 16.97 -25.27
C MET A 1 21.48 16.19 -26.54
N SER A 2 22.25 15.11 -26.78
CA SER A 2 22.23 14.39 -28.05
C SER A 2 20.87 13.73 -28.30
N SER A 3 20.56 13.56 -29.58
CA SER A 3 19.38 12.93 -30.16
C SER A 3 19.24 11.43 -29.87
N GLU A 4 19.94 10.89 -28.86
CA GLU A 4 20.03 9.45 -28.55
C GLU A 4 19.12 9.00 -27.40
N ASP A 5 18.54 9.91 -26.60
CA ASP A 5 17.64 9.55 -25.48
C ASP A 5 16.16 9.35 -25.91
N ARG A 6 15.87 9.31 -27.20
CA ARG A 6 14.49 9.32 -27.74
C ARG A 6 13.87 7.94 -27.94
N HIS A 7 14.45 6.86 -27.42
CA HIS A 7 13.89 5.51 -27.41
C HIS A 7 14.10 4.87 -26.04
N GLN A 8 13.26 5.24 -25.07
CA GLN A 8 13.03 4.40 -23.90
C GLN A 8 12.38 3.12 -24.42
N SER A 9 13.18 2.07 -24.61
CA SER A 9 12.79 0.80 -25.24
C SER A 9 11.43 0.35 -24.68
N ARG A 10 10.41 0.29 -25.54
CA ARG A 10 9.10 -0.19 -25.14
C ARG A 10 9.27 -1.66 -24.72
N ALA A 11 9.10 -1.93 -23.42
CA ALA A 11 9.37 -3.26 -22.91
C ALA A 11 8.42 -4.28 -23.55
N THR A 12 8.98 -5.32 -24.15
CA THR A 12 8.23 -6.42 -24.75
C THR A 12 7.55 -7.25 -23.68
N ILE A 13 6.26 -7.51 -23.86
CA ILE A 13 5.42 -8.30 -22.96
C ILE A 13 5.78 -9.79 -23.08
N LYS A 14 6.04 -10.43 -21.94
CA LYS A 14 6.35 -11.85 -21.84
C LYS A 14 5.25 -12.61 -21.09
N GLU A 15 5.25 -13.92 -21.29
CA GLU A 15 4.44 -14.80 -20.46
C GLU A 15 4.90 -14.71 -19.01
N GLY A 16 3.95 -14.58 -18.09
CA GLY A 16 4.20 -14.31 -16.69
C GLY A 16 4.43 -12.83 -16.36
N ASP A 17 4.22 -11.88 -17.26
CA ASP A 17 4.19 -10.46 -16.85
C ASP A 17 2.81 -10.09 -16.28
N ASP A 18 2.77 -9.13 -15.35
CA ASP A 18 1.53 -8.44 -15.00
C ASP A 18 1.39 -7.21 -15.90
N VAL A 19 0.26 -7.10 -16.59
CA VAL A 19 -0.07 -5.95 -17.45
C VAL A 19 -1.41 -5.34 -17.05
N LEU A 20 -1.55 -4.04 -17.26
CA LEU A 20 -2.81 -3.34 -17.09
C LEU A 20 -3.51 -3.27 -18.44
N ILE A 21 -4.67 -3.89 -18.56
CA ILE A 21 -5.56 -3.72 -19.71
C ILE A 21 -6.48 -2.54 -19.39
N TYR A 22 -6.29 -1.42 -20.09
CA TYR A 22 -7.06 -0.19 -19.92
C TYR A 22 -7.99 0.02 -21.12
N ILE A 23 -9.31 0.01 -20.88
CA ILE A 23 -10.31 0.33 -21.90
C ILE A 23 -10.74 1.78 -21.72
N ASP A 24 -11.09 2.14 -20.49
CA ASP A 24 -11.47 3.49 -20.06
C ASP A 24 -11.43 3.61 -18.52
N GLU A 25 -11.77 4.79 -18.00
CA GLU A 25 -11.78 5.14 -16.57
C GLU A 25 -12.63 4.19 -15.70
N ARG A 26 -13.62 3.49 -16.26
CA ARG A 26 -14.46 2.54 -15.51
C ARG A 26 -13.94 1.12 -15.66
N ARG A 27 -13.32 0.82 -16.80
CA ARG A 27 -12.95 -0.53 -17.23
C ARG A 27 -11.44 -0.64 -17.45
N TYR A 28 -10.75 -0.93 -16.36
CA TYR A 28 -9.35 -1.34 -16.38
C TYR A 28 -9.13 -2.45 -15.35
N ARG A 29 -8.19 -3.36 -15.63
CA ARG A 29 -7.83 -4.47 -14.72
C ARG A 29 -6.41 -4.95 -14.98
N ILE A 30 -5.73 -5.34 -13.90
CA ILE A 30 -4.44 -6.02 -13.99
C ILE A 30 -4.66 -7.51 -14.25
N VAL A 31 -3.97 -8.04 -15.24
CA VAL A 31 -3.96 -9.48 -15.56
C VAL A 31 -2.54 -10.02 -15.59
N ARG A 32 -2.39 -11.28 -15.21
CA ARG A 32 -1.16 -12.05 -15.45
C ARG A 32 -1.22 -12.60 -16.86
N VAL A 33 -0.24 -12.29 -17.70
CA VAL A 33 -0.18 -12.78 -19.08
C VAL A 33 0.16 -14.27 -19.07
N ARG A 34 -0.75 -15.10 -19.57
CA ARG A 34 -0.57 -16.55 -19.71
C ARG A 34 -1.17 -17.02 -21.02
N ARG A 35 -0.51 -17.98 -21.67
CA ARG A 35 -1.05 -18.58 -22.90
C ARG A 35 -2.39 -19.25 -22.61
N ASN A 36 -3.30 -19.14 -23.57
CA ASN A 36 -4.65 -19.75 -23.52
C ASN A 36 -5.58 -19.19 -22.42
N GLU A 37 -5.18 -18.14 -21.71
CA GLU A 37 -6.08 -17.39 -20.84
C GLU A 37 -6.71 -16.20 -21.59
N CYS A 38 -7.93 -15.84 -21.20
CA CYS A 38 -8.67 -14.74 -21.80
C CYS A 38 -9.03 -13.69 -20.75
N PHE A 39 -8.77 -12.43 -21.07
CA PHE A 39 -9.40 -11.31 -20.38
C PHE A 39 -10.82 -11.12 -20.94
N ASN A 40 -11.81 -11.00 -20.05
CA ASN A 40 -13.21 -10.74 -20.41
C ASN A 40 -13.71 -9.46 -19.75
N SER A 41 -14.47 -8.67 -20.52
CA SER A 41 -15.24 -7.51 -20.07
C SER A 41 -16.59 -7.42 -20.81
N ASP A 42 -17.44 -6.50 -20.40
CA ASP A 42 -18.66 -6.09 -21.10
C ASP A 42 -18.39 -5.51 -22.51
N LYS A 43 -17.15 -5.10 -22.78
CA LYS A 43 -16.69 -4.63 -24.10
C LYS A 43 -16.00 -5.71 -24.92
N GLY A 44 -16.12 -6.97 -24.52
CA GLY A 44 -15.59 -8.12 -25.24
C GLY A 44 -14.41 -8.79 -24.54
N SER A 45 -13.76 -9.67 -25.27
CA SER A 45 -12.69 -10.52 -24.77
C SER A 45 -11.39 -10.31 -25.53
N LEU A 46 -10.27 -10.58 -24.85
CA LEU A 46 -8.92 -10.55 -25.38
C LEU A 46 -8.20 -11.84 -25.00
N ASN A 47 -7.77 -12.62 -26.00
CA ASN A 47 -6.88 -13.75 -25.78
C ASN A 47 -5.49 -13.22 -25.40
N LEU A 48 -4.99 -13.59 -24.21
CA LEU A 48 -3.72 -13.08 -23.69
C LEU A 48 -2.51 -13.63 -24.45
N SER A 49 -2.66 -14.71 -25.23
CA SER A 49 -1.62 -15.14 -26.17
C SER A 49 -1.31 -14.07 -27.22
N ASN A 50 -2.29 -13.23 -27.60
CA ASN A 50 -2.15 -12.22 -28.65
C ASN A 50 -1.36 -10.98 -28.20
N ILE A 51 -1.09 -10.85 -26.90
CA ILE A 51 -0.30 -9.73 -26.35
C ILE A 51 1.13 -10.13 -26.02
N ILE A 52 1.46 -11.42 -26.05
CA ILE A 52 2.85 -11.87 -25.89
C ILE A 52 3.65 -11.41 -27.12
N GLY A 53 4.80 -10.78 -26.88
CA GLY A 53 5.64 -10.20 -27.93
C GLY A 53 5.23 -8.80 -28.37
N LYS A 54 4.08 -8.28 -27.93
CA LYS A 54 3.71 -6.87 -28.10
C LYS A 54 4.48 -5.97 -27.14
N GLU A 55 4.41 -4.67 -27.37
CA GLU A 55 5.06 -3.66 -26.55
C GLU A 55 4.08 -3.02 -25.57
N LEU A 56 4.57 -2.63 -24.39
CA LEU A 56 3.78 -1.76 -23.50
C LEU A 56 3.49 -0.42 -24.20
N GLY A 57 2.23 0.01 -24.14
CA GLY A 57 1.70 1.15 -24.90
C GLY A 57 0.98 0.76 -26.18
N ASP A 58 1.00 -0.52 -26.59
CA ASP A 58 0.26 -0.98 -27.76
C ASP A 58 -1.26 -0.99 -27.51
N GLU A 59 -1.99 -0.59 -28.54
CA GLU A 59 -3.44 -0.74 -28.60
C GLU A 59 -3.80 -2.13 -29.18
N VAL A 60 -4.77 -2.79 -28.56
CA VAL A 60 -5.30 -4.07 -28.99
C VAL A 60 -6.81 -4.01 -29.15
N LYS A 61 -7.33 -4.79 -30.10
CA LYS A 61 -8.77 -4.92 -30.33
C LYS A 61 -9.33 -6.08 -29.51
N LEU A 62 -10.43 -5.82 -28.82
CA LEU A 62 -11.28 -6.84 -28.20
C LEU A 62 -12.16 -7.51 -29.25
N SER A 63 -12.78 -8.63 -28.91
CA SER A 63 -13.68 -9.39 -29.80
C SER A 63 -14.86 -8.60 -30.37
N THR A 64 -15.29 -7.52 -29.70
CA THR A 64 -16.36 -6.63 -30.19
C THR A 64 -15.85 -5.51 -31.12
N GLY A 65 -14.53 -5.42 -31.34
CA GLY A 65 -13.89 -4.31 -32.04
C GLY A 65 -13.52 -3.12 -31.15
N SER A 66 -13.96 -3.10 -29.89
CA SER A 66 -13.52 -2.09 -28.90
C SER A 66 -12.01 -2.13 -28.70
N LYS A 67 -11.41 -0.98 -28.41
CA LYS A 67 -9.95 -0.83 -28.23
C LYS A 67 -9.57 -0.88 -26.76
N ALA A 68 -8.41 -1.45 -26.46
CA ALA A 68 -7.80 -1.44 -25.14
C ALA A 68 -6.31 -1.11 -25.25
N LEU A 69 -5.79 -0.32 -24.33
CA LEU A 69 -4.36 0.00 -24.20
C LEU A 69 -3.72 -0.97 -23.21
N ILE A 70 -2.57 -1.54 -23.59
CA ILE A 70 -1.78 -2.39 -22.68
C ILE A 70 -0.72 -1.55 -22.00
N MET A 71 -0.80 -1.41 -20.67
CA MET A 71 0.06 -0.52 -19.90
C MET A 71 0.86 -1.28 -18.84
N ARG A 72 1.94 -0.66 -18.37
CA ARG A 72 2.62 -1.10 -17.15
C ARG A 72 1.72 -0.80 -15.96
N PRO A 73 1.39 -1.78 -15.10
CA PRO A 73 0.69 -1.51 -13.85
C PRO A 73 1.55 -0.65 -12.93
N LEU A 74 0.94 0.40 -12.38
CA LEU A 74 1.45 1.16 -11.26
C LEU A 74 1.01 0.51 -9.95
N ILE A 75 1.67 0.88 -8.84
CA ILE A 75 1.25 0.41 -7.51
C ILE A 75 -0.20 0.78 -7.19
N ILE A 76 -0.64 1.95 -7.66
CA ILE A 76 -2.00 2.42 -7.43
C ILE A 76 -3.01 1.52 -8.14
N ASP A 77 -2.69 1.00 -9.32
CA ASP A 77 -3.52 0.04 -10.04
C ASP A 77 -3.67 -1.28 -9.26
N TYR A 78 -2.58 -1.73 -8.62
CA TYR A 78 -2.63 -2.90 -7.74
C TYR A 78 -3.53 -2.65 -6.54
N PHE A 79 -3.36 -1.51 -5.87
CA PHE A 79 -4.19 -1.14 -4.73
C PHE A 79 -5.66 -1.04 -5.14
N GLU A 80 -5.99 -0.43 -6.26
CA GLU A 80 -7.38 -0.27 -6.70
C GLU A 80 -8.02 -1.58 -7.17
N ARG A 81 -7.31 -2.39 -7.99
CA ARG A 81 -7.93 -3.51 -8.72
C ARG A 81 -7.07 -4.76 -8.87
N GLY A 82 -5.84 -4.77 -8.36
CA GLY A 82 -4.91 -5.88 -8.53
C GLY A 82 -4.71 -6.80 -7.34
N LEU A 83 -5.03 -6.37 -6.12
CA LEU A 83 -4.76 -7.15 -4.90
C LEU A 83 -6.03 -7.79 -4.32
N LYS A 84 -5.85 -8.95 -3.67
CA LYS A 84 -6.93 -9.61 -2.94
C LYS A 84 -7.19 -8.85 -1.64
N ARG A 85 -8.26 -8.07 -1.58
CA ARG A 85 -8.68 -7.33 -0.37
C ARG A 85 -9.44 -8.24 0.58
N VAL A 86 -9.02 -8.25 1.85
CA VAL A 86 -9.66 -9.03 2.93
C VAL A 86 -10.11 -8.15 4.10
N THR A 87 -9.72 -6.87 4.09
CA THR A 87 -10.03 -5.88 5.12
C THR A 87 -10.32 -4.52 4.51
N GLN A 88 -10.79 -3.60 5.35
CA GLN A 88 -10.57 -2.18 5.11
C GLN A 88 -9.07 -1.88 5.01
N VAL A 89 -8.71 -0.93 4.17
CA VAL A 89 -7.31 -0.58 3.88
C VAL A 89 -7.06 0.89 4.22
N ILE A 90 -5.82 1.20 4.58
CA ILE A 90 -5.34 2.58 4.65
C ILE A 90 -5.21 3.11 3.22
N TYR A 91 -5.76 4.30 2.98
CA TYR A 91 -5.78 4.89 1.65
C TYR A 91 -4.41 5.43 1.24
N PRO A 92 -4.07 5.46 -0.06
CA PRO A 92 -2.77 5.95 -0.54
C PRO A 92 -2.39 7.35 -0.04
N LYS A 93 -3.37 8.25 0.09
CA LYS A 93 -3.16 9.60 0.66
C LYS A 93 -2.60 9.57 2.08
N ASP A 94 -3.08 8.61 2.89
CA ASP A 94 -2.67 8.46 4.29
C ASP A 94 -1.35 7.69 4.36
N LEU A 95 -1.17 6.64 3.54
CA LEU A 95 0.09 5.89 3.44
C LEU A 95 1.29 6.80 3.13
N GLY A 96 1.13 7.72 2.18
CA GLY A 96 2.18 8.70 1.84
C GLY A 96 2.56 9.58 3.03
N LEU A 97 1.57 10.11 3.76
CA LEU A 97 1.81 10.90 4.96
C LEU A 97 2.49 10.06 6.06
N MET A 98 2.01 8.84 6.30
CA MET A 98 2.56 7.93 7.30
C MET A 98 4.05 7.63 7.03
N LEU A 99 4.42 7.36 5.77
CA LEU A 99 5.82 7.14 5.38
C LEU A 99 6.73 8.33 5.72
N ILE A 100 6.28 9.54 5.38
CA ILE A 100 7.04 10.77 5.65
C ILE A 100 7.19 11.01 7.15
N LEU A 101 6.10 10.88 7.91
CA LEU A 101 6.12 11.03 9.37
C LEU A 101 7.01 9.98 10.04
N GLY A 102 7.02 8.75 9.52
CA GLY A 102 7.87 7.66 10.01
C GLY A 102 9.32 7.74 9.61
N ASN A 103 9.72 8.71 8.77
CA ASN A 103 11.07 8.85 8.25
C ASN A 103 11.63 7.52 7.69
N VAL A 104 10.78 6.77 6.98
CA VAL A 104 11.17 5.47 6.42
C VAL A 104 12.00 5.71 5.18
N ALA A 105 13.18 5.10 5.13
CA ALA A 105 14.10 5.18 4.02
C ALA A 105 14.70 3.80 3.71
N THR A 106 15.49 3.72 2.64
CA THR A 106 16.26 2.51 2.33
C THR A 106 17.14 2.12 3.52
N GLY A 107 17.14 0.84 3.89
CA GLY A 107 17.86 0.34 5.06
C GLY A 107 17.08 0.39 6.37
N SER A 108 15.93 1.08 6.43
CA SER A 108 15.13 1.15 7.66
C SER A 108 14.58 -0.21 8.08
N LYS A 109 14.61 -0.49 9.39
CA LYS A 109 13.96 -1.64 10.01
C LYS A 109 12.72 -1.16 10.77
N VAL A 110 11.54 -1.54 10.30
CA VAL A 110 10.28 -0.99 10.81
C VAL A 110 9.37 -2.08 11.36
N LEU A 111 8.59 -1.73 12.38
CA LEU A 111 7.53 -2.57 12.93
C LEU A 111 6.20 -2.21 12.29
N GLU A 112 5.39 -3.20 11.92
CA GLU A 112 3.99 -3.06 11.57
C GLU A 112 3.12 -3.93 12.48
N GLY A 113 2.08 -3.35 13.06
CA GLY A 113 1.05 -4.07 13.80
C GLY A 113 -0.29 -3.96 13.10
N GLY A 114 -0.87 -5.08 12.72
CA GLY A 114 -2.06 -5.14 11.87
C GLY A 114 -1.67 -5.11 10.40
N VAL A 115 -1.70 -6.27 9.72
CA VAL A 115 -1.31 -6.39 8.32
C VAL A 115 -2.53 -6.24 7.41
N GLY A 116 -3.63 -6.90 7.77
CA GLY A 116 -4.85 -6.91 6.96
C GLY A 116 -4.57 -7.35 5.52
N THR A 117 -4.94 -6.51 4.56
CA THR A 117 -4.70 -6.75 3.12
C THR A 117 -3.22 -6.58 2.71
N GLY A 118 -2.42 -5.88 3.52
CA GLY A 118 -0.99 -5.65 3.30
C GLY A 118 -0.64 -4.38 2.52
N PHE A 119 -1.54 -3.38 2.42
CA PHE A 119 -1.25 -2.13 1.69
C PHE A 119 -0.12 -1.33 2.34
N LEU A 120 -0.17 -1.19 3.67
CA LEU A 120 0.89 -0.57 4.45
C LEU A 120 2.17 -1.41 4.38
N THR A 121 2.08 -2.72 4.61
CA THR A 121 3.20 -3.66 4.45
C THR A 121 3.92 -3.52 3.11
N ILE A 122 3.18 -3.55 2.00
CA ILE A 122 3.73 -3.39 0.64
C ILE A 122 4.39 -2.02 0.48
N THR A 123 3.75 -0.98 1.01
CA THR A 123 4.26 0.39 0.92
C THR A 123 5.58 0.53 1.68
N LEU A 124 5.66 -0.01 2.90
CA LEU A 124 6.89 -0.05 3.70
C LEU A 124 7.98 -0.88 2.98
N ALA A 125 7.65 -2.10 2.54
CA ALA A 125 8.58 -3.02 1.86
C ALA A 125 9.22 -2.39 0.60
N ARG A 126 8.49 -1.54 -0.12
CA ARG A 126 9.03 -0.84 -1.29
C ARG A 126 10.04 0.23 -0.91
N VAL A 127 9.83 0.94 0.20
CA VAL A 127 10.68 2.06 0.63
C VAL A 127 11.93 1.58 1.38
N VAL A 128 11.78 0.58 2.27
CA VAL A 128 12.91 0.03 3.04
C VAL A 128 13.97 -0.62 2.14
N GLY A 129 13.59 -1.05 0.93
CA GLY A 129 14.51 -1.64 -0.04
C GLY A 129 15.06 -2.99 0.43
N ASP A 130 16.11 -3.46 -0.26
CA ASP A 130 16.71 -4.77 0.01
C ASP A 130 17.65 -4.77 1.23
N GLU A 131 18.06 -3.58 1.70
CA GLU A 131 18.91 -3.40 2.89
C GLU A 131 18.12 -3.20 4.18
N GLY A 132 16.83 -2.91 4.07
CA GLY A 132 15.91 -2.72 5.19
C GLY A 132 15.01 -3.93 5.40
N HIS A 133 14.10 -3.84 6.37
CA HIS A 133 13.19 -4.95 6.65
C HIS A 133 11.91 -4.50 7.35
N VAL A 134 10.77 -5.08 6.97
CA VAL A 134 9.49 -4.91 7.66
C VAL A 134 9.23 -6.12 8.55
N TYR A 135 9.05 -5.89 9.84
CA TYR A 135 8.59 -6.90 10.79
C TYR A 135 7.13 -6.65 11.09
N ALA A 136 6.26 -7.52 10.59
CA ALA A 136 4.82 -7.33 10.65
C ALA A 136 4.16 -8.38 11.55
N TYR A 137 3.20 -7.96 12.35
CA TYR A 137 2.45 -8.82 13.27
C TYR A 137 0.96 -8.80 12.92
N GLU A 138 0.39 -9.98 12.74
CA GLU A 138 -1.03 -10.18 12.45
C GLU A 138 -1.57 -11.38 13.23
N ILE A 139 -2.76 -11.25 13.79
CA ILE A 139 -3.38 -12.28 14.64
C ILE A 139 -4.29 -13.23 13.84
N ARG A 140 -4.74 -12.80 12.65
CA ARG A 140 -5.62 -13.58 11.76
C ARG A 140 -4.83 -14.23 10.64
N LYS A 141 -4.77 -15.56 10.66
CA LYS A 141 -4.00 -16.36 9.70
C LYS A 141 -4.47 -16.13 8.25
N GLU A 142 -5.77 -15.98 8.04
CA GLU A 142 -6.35 -15.70 6.73
C GLU A 142 -5.85 -14.38 6.11
N PHE A 143 -5.46 -13.41 6.94
CA PHE A 143 -4.90 -12.13 6.48
C PHE A 143 -3.41 -12.24 6.18
N ILE A 144 -2.70 -13.03 6.97
CA ILE A 144 -1.31 -13.40 6.69
C ILE A 144 -1.22 -14.07 5.32
N ASP A 145 -2.07 -15.07 5.05
CA ASP A 145 -2.06 -15.81 3.79
C ASP A 145 -2.36 -14.87 2.59
N ALA A 146 -3.31 -13.96 2.74
CA ALA A 146 -3.64 -12.95 1.73
C ALA A 146 -2.48 -11.96 1.48
N ALA A 147 -1.87 -11.44 2.56
CA ALA A 147 -0.76 -10.51 2.47
C ALA A 147 0.49 -11.16 1.85
N ILE A 148 0.83 -12.39 2.23
CA ILE A 148 1.93 -13.16 1.61
C ILE A 148 1.67 -13.35 0.11
N SER A 149 0.45 -13.70 -0.29
CA SER A 149 0.11 -13.83 -1.70
C SER A 149 0.27 -12.51 -2.46
N ASN A 150 -0.13 -11.39 -1.87
CA ASN A 150 0.01 -10.07 -2.47
C ASN A 150 1.49 -9.64 -2.57
N LEU A 151 2.30 -9.89 -1.52
CA LEU A 151 3.74 -9.62 -1.49
C LEU A 151 4.49 -10.46 -2.53
N LYS A 152 4.19 -11.76 -2.65
CA LYS A 152 4.74 -12.66 -3.68
C LYS A 152 4.48 -12.14 -5.07
N ARG A 153 3.24 -11.73 -5.35
CA ARG A 153 2.85 -11.19 -6.65
C ARG A 153 3.67 -9.95 -7.04
N LEU A 154 4.04 -9.13 -6.05
CA LEU A 154 4.83 -7.92 -6.25
C LEU A 154 6.35 -8.12 -6.09
N GLY A 155 6.81 -9.35 -5.79
CA GLY A 155 8.23 -9.65 -5.57
C GLY A 155 8.81 -8.99 -4.32
N LEU A 156 8.00 -8.76 -3.28
CA LEU A 156 8.40 -8.03 -2.07
C LEU A 156 8.55 -8.94 -0.84
N GLU A 157 8.30 -10.23 -0.97
CA GLU A 157 8.27 -11.16 0.17
C GLU A 157 9.59 -11.24 0.95
N SER A 158 10.73 -11.07 0.27
CA SER A 158 12.06 -11.13 0.91
C SER A 158 12.31 -9.99 1.89
N ARG A 159 11.57 -8.89 1.77
CA ARG A 159 11.73 -7.67 2.58
C ARG A 159 10.83 -7.65 3.81
N VAL A 160 10.02 -8.68 4.01
CA VAL A 160 8.97 -8.72 5.02
C VAL A 160 9.00 -10.02 5.80
N THR A 161 9.04 -9.94 7.12
CA THR A 161 8.75 -11.07 8.01
C THR A 161 7.39 -10.85 8.63
N ILE A 162 6.39 -11.64 8.23
CA ILE A 162 5.07 -11.64 8.87
C ILE A 162 5.04 -12.73 9.95
N ARG A 163 4.75 -12.33 11.19
CA ARG A 163 4.57 -13.23 12.33
C ARG A 163 3.09 -13.35 12.67
N HIS A 164 2.64 -14.60 12.83
CA HIS A 164 1.35 -14.86 13.45
C HIS A 164 1.46 -14.61 14.95
N GLY A 165 1.01 -13.44 15.41
CA GLY A 165 1.19 -13.00 16.78
C GLY A 165 0.62 -11.61 17.03
N ASP A 166 0.49 -11.24 18.31
CA ASP A 166 -0.03 -9.96 18.75
C ASP A 166 1.11 -8.96 19.00
N VAL A 167 1.15 -7.86 18.25
CA VAL A 167 2.13 -6.78 18.41
C VAL A 167 2.15 -6.20 19.84
N ARG A 168 1.07 -6.36 20.61
CA ARG A 168 0.97 -5.92 22.00
C ARG A 168 1.84 -6.75 22.95
N LYS A 169 2.26 -7.96 22.56
CA LYS A 169 2.88 -8.95 23.46
C LYS A 169 4.07 -9.69 22.86
N ASP A 170 4.03 -9.97 21.56
CA ASP A 170 4.90 -10.96 20.92
C ASP A 170 6.09 -10.35 20.18
N VAL A 171 6.32 -9.03 20.28
CA VAL A 171 7.39 -8.34 19.55
C VAL A 171 8.76 -8.82 20.03
N LYS A 172 9.52 -9.45 19.13
CA LYS A 172 10.85 -10.02 19.41
C LYS A 172 12.00 -9.12 18.97
N GLU A 173 11.71 -8.19 18.07
CA GLU A 173 12.70 -7.31 17.48
C GLU A 173 13.07 -6.17 18.43
N SER A 174 14.27 -5.63 18.23
CA SER A 174 14.79 -4.49 18.97
C SER A 174 15.56 -3.55 18.04
N ASN A 175 15.81 -2.32 18.50
CA ASN A 175 16.50 -1.28 17.74
C ASN A 175 15.85 -0.98 16.38
N LEU A 176 14.52 -0.98 16.34
CA LEU A 176 13.75 -0.61 15.15
C LEU A 176 13.67 0.90 14.99
N ASP A 177 13.63 1.36 13.73
CA ASP A 177 13.68 2.78 13.37
C ASP A 177 12.33 3.47 13.55
N ALA A 178 11.23 2.79 13.24
CA ALA A 178 9.86 3.31 13.35
C ALA A 178 8.84 2.19 13.59
N ALA A 179 7.66 2.54 14.09
CA ALA A 179 6.53 1.62 14.18
C ALA A 179 5.26 2.20 13.57
N PHE A 180 4.49 1.34 12.93
CA PHE A 180 3.20 1.65 12.34
C PHE A 180 2.13 0.72 12.89
N LEU A 181 1.03 1.27 13.40
CA LEU A 181 -0.07 0.51 13.96
C LEU A 181 -1.39 0.80 13.26
N ASP A 182 -2.05 -0.25 12.76
CA ASP A 182 -3.43 -0.27 12.31
C ASP A 182 -4.19 -1.36 13.06
N ILE A 183 -4.37 -1.14 14.37
CA ILE A 183 -5.07 -2.05 15.28
C ILE A 183 -6.14 -1.31 16.10
N PRO A 184 -7.16 -2.00 16.62
CA PRO A 184 -8.27 -1.34 17.33
C PRO A 184 -7.88 -0.60 18.63
N ASP A 185 -6.82 -1.04 19.29
CA ASP A 185 -6.42 -0.67 20.66
C ASP A 185 -4.90 -0.48 20.81
N PRO A 186 -4.31 0.46 20.06
CA PRO A 186 -2.85 0.68 19.99
C PRO A 186 -2.20 1.07 21.32
N TRP A 187 -2.98 1.65 22.26
CA TRP A 187 -2.51 1.97 23.61
C TRP A 187 -2.02 0.74 24.39
N ASN A 188 -2.49 -0.47 24.05
CA ASN A 188 -2.05 -1.70 24.69
C ASN A 188 -0.68 -2.21 24.19
N ALA A 189 -0.08 -1.56 23.18
CA ALA A 189 1.23 -1.94 22.64
C ALA A 189 2.37 -1.04 23.12
N LEU A 190 2.09 0.04 23.87
CA LEU A 190 3.08 1.07 24.22
C LEU A 190 4.33 0.50 24.91
N ASP A 191 4.14 -0.41 25.87
CA ASP A 191 5.25 -1.08 26.57
C ASP A 191 6.13 -1.90 25.62
N MET A 192 5.52 -2.61 24.66
CA MET A 192 6.28 -3.36 23.67
C MET A 192 7.00 -2.45 22.69
N LEU A 193 6.37 -1.38 22.24
CA LEU A 193 7.00 -0.40 21.36
C LEU A 193 8.21 0.27 22.03
N ARG A 194 8.10 0.62 23.32
CA ARG A 194 9.24 1.17 24.08
C ARG A 194 10.42 0.22 24.10
N LYS A 195 10.22 -1.09 24.21
CA LYS A 195 11.30 -2.08 24.21
C LYS A 195 11.89 -2.25 22.80
N ALA A 196 11.03 -2.32 21.79
CA ALA A 196 11.42 -2.67 20.42
C ALA A 196 12.09 -1.52 19.63
N LEU A 197 11.69 -0.27 19.84
CA LEU A 197 12.14 0.87 19.05
C LEU A 197 13.44 1.49 19.56
N LYS A 198 14.17 2.24 18.72
CA LYS A 198 15.26 3.11 19.19
C LYS A 198 14.70 4.28 20.03
N PRO A 199 15.51 4.91 20.91
CA PRO A 199 15.06 6.09 21.64
C PRO A 199 14.56 7.18 20.68
N THR A 200 13.44 7.83 21.00
CA THR A 200 12.83 8.92 20.21
C THR A 200 12.35 8.55 18.80
N SER A 201 12.32 7.26 18.47
CA SER A 201 11.79 6.77 17.21
C SER A 201 10.33 7.17 17.01
N PRO A 202 9.93 7.48 15.76
CA PRO A 202 8.55 7.81 15.44
C PRO A 202 7.64 6.59 15.51
N ILE A 203 6.44 6.81 16.06
CA ILE A 203 5.32 5.88 16.03
C ILE A 203 4.17 6.57 15.31
N ILE A 204 3.56 5.83 14.38
CA ILE A 204 2.44 6.29 13.58
C ILE A 204 1.29 5.31 13.76
N VAL A 205 0.15 5.84 14.17
CA VAL A 205 -1.04 5.06 14.46
C VAL A 205 -2.18 5.55 13.58
N PHE A 206 -2.82 4.64 12.86
CA PHE A 206 -4.03 4.93 12.11
C PHE A 206 -5.27 4.55 12.94
N LEU A 207 -6.19 5.49 13.15
CA LEU A 207 -7.39 5.28 13.97
C LEU A 207 -8.65 5.82 13.29
N PRO A 208 -9.73 5.04 13.13
CA PRO A 208 -10.92 5.53 12.44
C PRO A 208 -11.76 6.52 13.26
N THR A 209 -11.70 6.48 14.60
CA THR A 209 -12.60 7.27 15.46
C THR A 209 -11.87 8.22 16.41
N ALA A 210 -12.48 9.37 16.68
CA ALA A 210 -11.99 10.32 17.67
C ALA A 210 -11.93 9.72 19.08
N ASN A 211 -12.85 8.81 19.44
CA ASN A 211 -12.82 8.11 20.73
C ASN A 211 -11.56 7.26 20.91
N GLN A 212 -11.10 6.58 19.86
CA GLN A 212 -9.83 5.85 19.91
C GLN A 212 -8.64 6.80 20.04
N VAL A 213 -8.66 7.93 19.33
CA VAL A 213 -7.61 8.97 19.44
C VAL A 213 -7.53 9.50 20.88
N ILE A 214 -8.68 9.87 21.46
CA ILE A 214 -8.77 10.34 22.85
C ILE A 214 -8.23 9.27 23.82
N LYS A 215 -8.55 8.00 23.60
CA LYS A 215 -8.08 6.91 24.44
C LYS A 215 -6.56 6.71 24.35
N LEU A 216 -6.00 6.80 23.14
CA LEU A 216 -4.54 6.78 22.95
C LEU A 216 -3.87 7.97 23.66
N LEU A 217 -4.38 9.19 23.48
CA LEU A 217 -3.84 10.39 24.15
C LEU A 217 -3.84 10.28 25.67
N LYS A 218 -4.91 9.70 26.25
CA LYS A 218 -4.98 9.45 27.69
C LYS A 218 -3.85 8.52 28.15
N ALA A 219 -3.62 7.42 27.46
CA ALA A 219 -2.55 6.47 27.78
C ALA A 219 -1.15 7.11 27.66
N LEU A 220 -0.89 7.83 26.55
CA LEU A 220 0.37 8.53 26.34
C LEU A 220 0.68 9.55 27.45
N SER A 221 -0.35 10.28 27.89
CA SER A 221 -0.24 11.28 28.96
C SER A 221 -0.01 10.64 30.33
N SER A 222 -0.77 9.60 30.68
CA SER A 222 -0.65 8.93 31.98
C SER A 222 0.70 8.24 32.17
N GLU A 223 1.23 7.63 31.12
CA GLU A 223 2.48 6.87 31.19
C GLU A 223 3.72 7.75 30.95
N ARG A 224 3.54 8.99 30.44
CA ARG A 224 4.63 9.91 30.05
C ARG A 224 5.64 9.28 29.09
N VAL A 225 5.14 8.47 28.16
CA VAL A 225 5.95 7.64 27.25
C VAL A 225 6.16 8.26 25.87
N ALA A 226 5.66 9.48 25.64
CA ALA A 226 5.72 10.12 24.34
C ALA A 226 5.95 11.63 24.41
N THR A 227 6.54 12.16 23.33
CA THR A 227 6.67 13.59 23.05
C THR A 227 6.34 13.87 21.58
N ASP A 228 6.28 15.15 21.19
CA ASP A 228 5.98 15.59 19.81
C ASP A 228 4.72 14.93 19.22
N ILE A 229 3.63 14.97 19.98
CA ILE A 229 2.36 14.34 19.59
C ILE A 229 1.64 15.24 18.58
N ARG A 230 1.30 14.68 17.41
CA ARG A 230 0.58 15.38 16.35
C ARG A 230 -0.53 14.49 15.79
N ILE A 231 -1.64 15.09 15.43
CA ILE A 231 -2.80 14.38 14.88
C ILE A 231 -3.14 15.03 13.55
N TYR A 232 -3.27 14.21 12.53
CA TYR A 232 -3.60 14.64 11.19
C TYR A 232 -4.82 13.90 10.68
N GLU A 233 -5.60 14.57 9.85
CA GLU A 233 -6.52 13.95 8.91
C GLU A 233 -6.18 14.50 7.52
N THR A 234 -6.40 13.70 6.47
CA THR A 234 -6.16 14.15 5.10
C THR A 234 -7.45 14.07 4.28
N MET A 235 -7.76 15.13 3.55
CA MET A 235 -8.87 15.18 2.60
C MET A 235 -8.31 15.27 1.18
N LEU A 236 -8.64 14.31 0.33
CA LEU A 236 -8.24 14.30 -1.07
C LEU A 236 -9.46 14.63 -1.95
N ARG A 237 -9.41 15.77 -2.65
CA ARG A 237 -10.49 16.22 -3.53
C ARG A 237 -10.14 15.96 -4.98
N GLU A 238 -10.82 14.99 -5.58
CA GLU A 238 -10.68 14.69 -7.01
C GLU A 238 -11.48 15.67 -7.87
N TYR A 239 -10.93 15.97 -9.04
CA TYR A 239 -11.55 16.79 -10.07
C TYR A 239 -11.92 15.94 -11.28
N ILE A 240 -12.96 16.35 -11.98
CA ILE A 240 -13.27 15.90 -13.34
C ILE A 240 -12.39 16.74 -14.26
N PRO A 241 -11.38 16.15 -14.92
CA PRO A 241 -10.40 16.88 -15.72
C PRO A 241 -10.94 17.16 -17.12
N ASP A 242 -12.08 17.84 -17.19
CA ASP A 242 -12.66 18.30 -18.46
C ASP A 242 -12.18 19.74 -18.71
N HIS A 243 -11.53 19.99 -19.85
CA HIS A 243 -11.04 21.31 -20.21
C HIS A 243 -12.15 22.38 -20.35
N GLU A 244 -13.38 21.97 -20.68
CA GLU A 244 -14.53 22.90 -20.81
C GLU A 244 -15.34 23.00 -19.51
N ALA A 245 -15.19 22.04 -18.60
CA ALA A 245 -16.02 21.90 -17.41
C ALA A 245 -15.24 21.41 -16.17
N LEU A 246 -14.01 21.91 -15.99
CA LEU A 246 -13.13 21.54 -14.87
C LEU A 246 -13.83 21.84 -13.54
N ARG A 247 -14.12 20.79 -12.77
CA ARG A 247 -14.81 20.92 -11.49
C ARG A 247 -14.50 19.74 -10.57
N PRO A 248 -14.68 19.88 -9.26
CA PRO A 248 -14.57 18.75 -8.36
C PRO A 248 -15.60 17.66 -8.67
N LYS A 249 -15.27 16.39 -8.39
CA LYS A 249 -16.25 15.29 -8.38
C LYS A 249 -17.36 15.60 -7.37
N THR A 250 -18.60 15.22 -7.69
CA THR A 250 -19.76 15.51 -6.84
C THR A 250 -19.60 14.88 -5.45
N THR A 251 -19.18 13.61 -5.39
CA THR A 251 -18.92 12.89 -4.16
C THR A 251 -17.41 12.80 -3.88
N MET A 252 -17.05 12.67 -2.62
CA MET A 252 -15.69 12.36 -2.18
C MET A 252 -15.70 11.51 -0.93
N ILE A 253 -14.57 10.91 -0.62
CA ILE A 253 -14.33 10.28 0.67
C ILE A 253 -13.99 11.38 1.66
N ALA A 254 -14.95 11.69 2.54
CA ALA A 254 -14.81 12.77 3.50
C ALA A 254 -13.93 12.40 4.70
N HIS A 255 -13.87 11.12 5.07
CA HIS A 255 -13.06 10.63 6.18
C HIS A 255 -12.57 9.21 5.91
N THR A 256 -11.35 8.92 6.35
CA THR A 256 -10.78 7.56 6.37
C THR A 256 -10.36 7.19 7.78
N GLY A 257 -9.57 8.04 8.41
CA GLY A 257 -9.09 7.90 9.77
C GLY A 257 -8.13 9.03 10.14
N TYR A 258 -7.76 9.07 11.40
CA TYR A 258 -6.76 9.95 11.97
C TYR A 258 -5.39 9.28 11.89
N VAL A 259 -4.39 10.02 11.45
CA VAL A 259 -2.97 9.64 11.54
C VAL A 259 -2.41 10.33 12.78
N VAL A 260 -2.20 9.55 13.84
CA VAL A 260 -1.59 10.02 15.09
C VAL A 260 -0.10 9.70 15.06
N PHE A 261 0.71 10.74 15.15
CA PHE A 261 2.16 10.65 15.23
C PHE A 261 2.63 11.02 16.63
N PHE A 262 3.66 10.34 17.12
CA PHE A 262 4.42 10.76 18.30
C PHE A 262 5.81 10.13 18.31
N ARG A 263 6.71 10.65 19.13
CA ARG A 263 8.03 10.06 19.38
C ARG A 263 8.06 9.37 20.73
N ILE A 264 8.53 8.13 20.76
CA ILE A 264 8.58 7.34 21.99
C ILE A 264 9.72 7.78 22.91
N LEU A 265 9.43 7.92 24.20
CA LEU A 265 10.42 8.17 25.24
C LEU A 265 10.85 6.83 25.86
N LYS A 266 12.16 6.61 25.94
CA LYS A 266 12.76 5.48 26.63
C LYS A 266 13.13 5.88 28.04
#